data_AF-A0A9E7CWY2-F1
#
_entry.id   AF-A0A9E7CWY2-F1
#
_cell.length_a   1.000
_cell.length_b   1.000
_cell.length_c   1.000
_cell.angle_alpha   90.00
_cell.angle_beta   90.00
_cell.angle_gamma   90.00
#
_symmetry.space_group_name_H-M   'P 1'
#
loop_
_entity.id
_entity.type
_entity.pdbx_description
1 polymer ?
#
loop_
_entity_poly.entity_id
_entity_poly.type
_entity_poly.pdbx_seq_one_letter_code
_entity_poly.pdbx_strand_id
1 'polypeptide(L)'
;MSVENVKVGDKVRFWDDEDTWVDMTNGKNYEVTHVFENSYSIHDDVGDTRNISKSWDEFSIASLSANDTVRLKSGETFTTGSYTAEVDSVTDDKVILRHGSWLPLDAVEKVEHRFKVGDYVRVTDNSTPGGFFKPVTPGTVAKIARSASGDGWMLEGSGIYFYTDNQLEPAEPPKFKVGDGVRVQEGDDVWESTIVGFDGTYFIVEKSDGWPDSDYGSGRFWYVNDESLTLLPSGAPSQPSPREPLVVTLSLDASSFSRDLADQFQRIAEALRAA
;
A
#
# COMPACT_ATOMS: atom_id res chain seq x y z
N MET A 1 7.08 -18.19 -27.35
CA MET A 1 6.18 -18.04 -26.16
C MET A 1 5.01 -17.24 -26.68
N SER A 2 3.77 -17.78 -26.76
CA SER A 2 2.69 -17.07 -27.47
C SER A 2 2.34 -15.78 -26.73
N VAL A 3 2.41 -14.68 -27.44
CA VAL A 3 2.37 -13.35 -26.82
C VAL A 3 0.94 -12.83 -26.83
N GLU A 4 0.09 -13.44 -26.00
CA GLU A 4 -1.36 -13.19 -26.06
C GLU A 4 -1.84 -11.86 -25.44
N ASN A 5 -0.95 -11.05 -24.85
CA ASN A 5 -1.34 -9.92 -24.01
C ASN A 5 -0.93 -8.51 -24.48
N VAL A 6 -0.47 -8.31 -25.72
CA VAL A 6 -0.20 -6.95 -26.24
C VAL A 6 -1.49 -6.13 -26.36
N LYS A 7 -1.46 -4.89 -25.89
CA LYS A 7 -2.53 -3.88 -26.03
C LYS A 7 -2.05 -2.67 -26.83
N VAL A 8 -3.00 -1.93 -27.39
CA VAL A 8 -2.72 -0.61 -27.98
C VAL A 8 -2.14 0.32 -26.91
N GLY A 9 -1.05 1.02 -27.23
CA GLY A 9 -0.27 1.86 -26.33
C GLY A 9 0.92 1.15 -25.68
N ASP A 10 1.06 -0.17 -25.83
CA ASP A 10 2.24 -0.88 -25.32
C ASP A 10 3.50 -0.48 -26.08
N LYS A 11 4.61 -0.32 -25.34
CA LYS A 11 5.95 -0.22 -25.92
C LYS A 11 6.55 -1.61 -26.09
N VAL A 12 6.91 -1.96 -27.32
CA VAL A 12 7.51 -3.26 -27.67
C VAL A 12 8.91 -3.07 -28.23
N ARG A 13 9.75 -4.08 -28.03
CA ARG A 13 11.13 -4.11 -28.51
C ARG A 13 11.39 -5.39 -29.29
N PHE A 14 12.13 -5.28 -30.38
CA PHE A 14 12.52 -6.39 -31.24
C PHE A 14 13.98 -6.73 -31.00
N TRP A 15 14.24 -8.02 -30.85
CA TRP A 15 15.57 -8.59 -30.77
C TRP A 15 15.73 -9.51 -31.97
N ASP A 16 16.34 -9.01 -33.03
CA ASP A 16 16.82 -9.83 -34.13
C ASP A 16 18.16 -9.24 -34.60
N ASP A 17 19.18 -10.09 -34.69
CA ASP A 17 20.51 -9.78 -35.20
C ASP A 17 20.76 -10.37 -36.59
N GLU A 18 19.83 -11.17 -37.14
CA GLU A 18 20.02 -11.88 -38.40
C GLU A 18 18.82 -11.73 -39.35
N ASP A 19 18.95 -10.69 -40.18
CA ASP A 19 18.61 -10.79 -41.60
C ASP A 19 17.12 -10.94 -41.96
N THR A 20 16.30 -9.91 -41.71
CA THR A 20 15.06 -9.70 -42.49
C THR A 20 14.76 -8.23 -42.73
N TRP A 21 14.69 -7.84 -44.03
CA TRP A 21 13.90 -6.82 -44.78
C TRP A 21 13.22 -5.61 -44.11
N VAL A 22 13.41 -5.36 -42.83
CA VAL A 22 12.72 -4.36 -42.02
C VAL A 22 13.83 -3.62 -41.28
N ASP A 23 14.05 -2.36 -41.62
CA ASP A 23 15.01 -1.48 -40.92
C ASP A 23 14.47 -1.17 -39.52
N MET A 24 14.48 -2.18 -38.65
CA MET A 24 14.19 -2.07 -37.25
C MET A 24 15.53 -1.96 -36.57
N THR A 25 15.84 -0.76 -36.07
CA THR A 25 17.08 -0.59 -35.33
C THR A 25 17.00 -1.43 -34.07
N ASN A 26 17.84 -2.46 -33.98
CA ASN A 26 17.92 -3.34 -32.82
C ASN A 26 18.01 -2.49 -31.55
N GLY A 27 17.12 -2.75 -30.60
CA GLY A 27 17.05 -2.02 -29.36
C GLY A 27 16.13 -0.79 -29.35
N LYS A 28 15.50 -0.36 -30.45
CA LYS A 28 14.50 0.73 -30.40
C LYS A 28 13.17 0.28 -29.80
N ASN A 29 12.48 1.23 -29.17
CA ASN A 29 11.12 1.07 -28.66
C ASN A 29 10.10 1.47 -29.72
N TYR A 30 9.06 0.67 -29.89
CA TYR A 30 7.96 0.94 -30.81
C TYR A 30 6.64 0.95 -30.03
N GLU A 31 5.71 1.81 -30.38
CA GLU A 31 4.38 1.85 -29.74
C GLU A 31 3.36 1.06 -30.57
N VAL A 32 2.63 0.16 -29.92
CA VAL A 32 1.57 -0.61 -30.56
C VAL A 32 0.37 0.29 -30.81
N THR A 33 0.07 0.57 -32.06
CA THR A 33 -1.06 1.42 -32.45
C THR A 33 -2.34 0.64 -32.69
N HIS A 34 -2.23 -0.61 -33.16
CA HIS A 34 -3.37 -1.49 -33.35
C HIS A 34 -3.00 -2.95 -33.07
N VAL A 35 -3.95 -3.70 -32.51
CA VAL A 35 -3.82 -5.14 -32.29
C VAL A 35 -4.83 -5.86 -33.19
N PHE A 36 -4.35 -6.71 -34.07
CA PHE A 36 -5.17 -7.56 -34.95
C PHE A 36 -5.21 -8.99 -34.42
N GLU A 37 -5.99 -9.87 -35.05
CA GLU A 37 -6.07 -11.29 -34.70
C GLU A 37 -4.69 -11.97 -34.74
N ASN A 38 -3.91 -11.74 -35.81
CA ASN A 38 -2.64 -12.42 -36.09
C ASN A 38 -1.43 -11.47 -36.25
N SER A 39 -1.59 -10.18 -35.95
CA SER A 39 -0.52 -9.18 -36.08
C SER A 39 -0.70 -7.99 -35.14
N TYR A 40 0.32 -7.14 -35.05
CA TYR A 40 0.30 -5.82 -34.42
C TYR A 40 0.70 -4.76 -35.43
N SER A 41 0.06 -3.61 -35.39
CA SER A 41 0.59 -2.38 -35.99
C SER A 41 1.40 -1.65 -34.95
N ILE A 42 2.64 -1.32 -35.27
CA ILE A 42 3.55 -0.57 -34.42
C ILE A 42 3.96 0.74 -35.08
N HIS A 43 4.32 1.73 -34.28
CA HIS A 43 4.79 3.05 -34.70
C HIS A 43 6.15 3.32 -34.07
N ASP A 44 7.11 3.77 -34.86
CA ASP A 44 8.40 4.20 -34.33
C ASP A 44 8.39 5.69 -33.94
N ASP A 45 9.53 6.17 -33.43
CA ASP A 45 9.71 7.53 -32.94
C ASP A 45 9.70 8.61 -34.04
N VAL A 46 9.78 8.21 -35.32
CA VAL A 46 9.76 9.10 -36.49
C VAL A 46 8.43 9.05 -37.26
N GLY A 47 7.48 8.22 -36.81
CA GLY A 47 6.14 8.16 -37.34
C GLY A 47 5.95 7.12 -38.45
N ASP A 48 6.86 6.16 -38.61
CA ASP A 48 6.71 5.05 -39.55
C ASP A 48 5.87 3.93 -38.93
N THR A 49 4.78 3.57 -39.60
CA THR A 49 3.90 2.47 -39.17
C THR A 49 4.30 1.16 -39.84
N ARG A 50 4.42 0.09 -39.07
CA ARG A 50 4.69 -1.27 -39.59
C ARG A 50 3.75 -2.30 -38.99
N ASN A 51 3.40 -3.32 -39.77
CA ASN A 51 2.61 -4.47 -39.31
C ASN A 51 3.52 -5.67 -39.10
N ILE A 52 3.45 -6.29 -37.92
CA ILE A 52 4.29 -7.43 -37.52
C ILE A 52 3.41 -8.59 -37.11
N SER A 53 3.77 -9.79 -37.58
CA SER A 53 3.00 -11.00 -37.29
C SER A 53 3.19 -11.47 -35.84
N LYS A 54 2.12 -11.97 -35.23
CA LYS A 54 2.14 -12.60 -33.90
C LYS A 54 2.93 -13.91 -33.86
N SER A 55 3.18 -14.53 -35.01
CA SER A 55 3.95 -15.78 -35.10
C SER A 55 5.46 -15.56 -34.96
N TRP A 56 5.92 -14.31 -34.84
CA TRP A 56 7.31 -14.03 -34.52
C TRP A 56 7.49 -14.32 -33.03
N ASP A 57 8.15 -15.44 -32.71
CA ASP A 57 8.34 -15.94 -31.34
C ASP A 57 9.35 -15.11 -30.51
N GLU A 58 9.92 -14.04 -31.09
CA GLU A 58 11.14 -13.36 -30.63
C GLU A 58 10.95 -11.88 -30.25
N PHE A 59 9.73 -11.48 -29.89
CA PHE A 59 9.55 -10.17 -29.25
C PHE A 59 9.30 -10.34 -27.75
N SER A 60 10.14 -9.69 -26.95
CA SER A 60 9.85 -9.49 -25.54
C SER A 60 8.96 -8.25 -25.42
N ILE A 61 7.67 -8.42 -25.09
CA ILE A 61 6.93 -7.31 -24.49
C ILE A 61 7.54 -7.10 -23.12
N ALA A 62 8.33 -6.06 -22.99
CA ALA A 62 8.53 -5.42 -21.71
C ALA A 62 8.10 -3.97 -21.89
N SER A 63 6.79 -3.73 -22.03
CA SER A 63 6.23 -2.40 -21.76
C SER A 63 6.27 -2.18 -20.25
N LEU A 64 7.48 -2.13 -19.70
CA LEU A 64 7.70 -1.57 -18.39
C LEU A 64 7.57 -0.07 -18.51
N SER A 65 6.76 0.49 -17.63
CA SER A 65 6.49 1.90 -17.52
C SER A 65 6.82 2.37 -16.10
N ALA A 66 6.91 3.68 -15.91
CA ALA A 66 6.99 4.24 -14.58
C ALA A 66 5.80 3.75 -13.73
N ASN A 67 6.06 3.38 -12.48
CA ASN A 67 5.12 2.79 -11.51
C ASN A 67 4.73 1.33 -11.76
N ASP A 68 5.23 0.67 -12.80
CA ASP A 68 5.11 -0.79 -12.86
C ASP A 68 5.88 -1.42 -11.70
N THR A 69 5.46 -2.62 -11.31
CA THR A 69 6.19 -3.41 -10.33
C THR A 69 6.94 -4.52 -11.07
N VAL A 70 8.22 -4.71 -10.75
CA VAL A 70 9.06 -5.71 -11.38
C VAL A 70 9.71 -6.62 -10.35
N ARG A 71 10.02 -7.84 -10.74
CA ARG A 71 10.88 -8.75 -9.98
C ARG A 71 11.97 -9.36 -10.84
N LEU A 72 13.04 -9.82 -10.22
CA LEU A 72 14.09 -10.57 -10.92
C LEU A 72 13.53 -11.89 -11.47
N LYS A 73 13.90 -12.23 -12.71
CA LYS A 73 13.58 -13.53 -13.31
C LYS A 73 14.23 -14.66 -12.50
N SER A 74 13.54 -15.78 -12.39
CA SER A 74 14.06 -16.97 -11.71
C SER A 74 15.40 -17.42 -12.32
N GLY A 75 16.45 -17.50 -11.52
CA GLY A 75 17.80 -17.89 -11.94
C GLY A 75 18.81 -16.73 -12.02
N GLU A 76 18.34 -15.49 -12.10
CA GLU A 76 19.17 -14.28 -12.01
C GLU A 76 19.51 -14.03 -10.53
N THR A 77 20.73 -14.36 -10.10
CA THR A 77 21.14 -14.17 -8.70
C THR A 77 21.93 -12.88 -8.52
N PHE A 78 21.23 -11.79 -8.24
CA PHE A 78 21.82 -10.63 -7.57
C PHE A 78 21.57 -10.79 -6.06
N THR A 79 22.48 -11.47 -5.35
CA THR A 79 22.58 -11.49 -3.89
C THR A 79 21.26 -11.44 -3.10
N THR A 80 20.72 -12.63 -2.79
CA THR A 80 19.79 -12.91 -1.68
C THR A 80 18.47 -12.13 -1.63
N GLY A 81 17.42 -12.72 -2.22
CA GLY A 81 16.02 -12.36 -1.98
C GLY A 81 15.22 -12.22 -3.28
N SER A 82 13.95 -12.65 -3.27
CA SER A 82 13.01 -12.25 -4.32
C SER A 82 12.85 -10.73 -4.24
N TYR A 83 13.44 -10.00 -5.18
CA TYR A 83 13.46 -8.55 -5.16
C TYR A 83 12.33 -8.04 -6.03
N THR A 84 11.20 -7.68 -5.42
CA THR A 84 10.13 -6.93 -6.08
C THR A 84 10.29 -5.45 -5.79
N ALA A 85 10.21 -4.59 -6.80
CA ALA A 85 10.36 -3.15 -6.66
C ALA A 85 9.53 -2.35 -7.68
N GLU A 86 9.16 -1.13 -7.31
CA GLU A 86 8.50 -0.18 -8.19
C GLU A 86 9.50 0.48 -9.15
N VAL A 87 9.14 0.49 -10.43
CA VAL A 87 9.86 1.17 -11.51
C VAL A 87 9.69 2.68 -11.36
N ASP A 88 10.79 3.42 -11.33
CA ASP A 88 10.79 4.87 -11.45
C ASP A 88 10.82 5.29 -12.93
N SER A 89 11.80 4.77 -13.67
CA SER A 89 11.96 5.02 -15.10
C SER A 89 12.60 3.83 -15.81
N VAL A 90 12.39 3.73 -17.11
CA VAL A 90 12.93 2.67 -17.97
C VAL A 90 13.78 3.30 -19.05
N THR A 91 14.97 2.72 -19.25
CA THR A 91 15.92 3.10 -20.29
C THR A 91 16.12 1.93 -21.26
N ASP A 92 16.95 2.12 -22.27
CA ASP A 92 17.17 1.10 -23.30
C ASP A 92 17.74 -0.21 -22.75
N ASP A 93 18.54 -0.20 -21.69
CA ASP A 93 19.17 -1.42 -21.16
C ASP A 93 18.83 -1.70 -19.69
N LYS A 94 18.17 -0.76 -19.01
CA LYS A 94 17.98 -0.80 -17.55
C LYS A 94 16.61 -0.33 -17.11
N VAL A 95 16.19 -0.89 -16.00
CA VAL A 95 15.06 -0.42 -15.20
C VAL A 95 15.60 0.29 -13.97
N ILE A 96 15.27 1.56 -13.83
CA ILE A 96 15.60 2.37 -12.65
C ILE A 96 14.45 2.22 -11.66
N LEU A 97 14.78 1.85 -10.43
CA LEU A 97 13.82 1.59 -9.36
C LEU A 97 13.66 2.83 -8.47
N ARG A 98 12.50 3.00 -7.83
CA ARG A 98 12.19 4.18 -7.01
C ARG A 98 13.13 4.45 -5.84
N HIS A 99 13.83 3.43 -5.35
CA HIS A 99 14.87 3.59 -4.32
C HIS A 99 16.26 3.89 -4.90
N GLY A 100 16.36 4.16 -6.19
CA GLY A 100 17.58 4.63 -6.87
C GLY A 100 18.53 3.53 -7.39
N SER A 101 18.22 2.25 -7.17
CA SER A 101 18.99 1.16 -7.79
C SER A 101 18.53 0.93 -9.23
N TRP A 102 19.33 0.18 -9.98
CA TRP A 102 18.97 -0.23 -11.34
C TRP A 102 19.16 -1.73 -11.54
N LEU A 103 18.36 -2.32 -12.42
CA LEU A 103 18.46 -3.71 -12.85
C LEU A 103 18.55 -3.79 -14.38
N PRO A 104 19.25 -4.78 -14.96
CA PRO A 104 19.18 -5.03 -16.39
C PRO A 104 17.73 -5.29 -16.83
N LEU A 105 17.32 -4.71 -17.95
CA LEU A 105 15.95 -4.82 -18.45
C LEU A 105 15.55 -6.27 -18.77
N ASP A 106 16.50 -7.07 -19.26
CA ASP A 106 16.34 -8.48 -19.58
C ASP A 106 16.34 -9.39 -18.33
N ALA A 107 16.85 -8.91 -17.20
CA ALA A 107 16.89 -9.64 -15.93
C ALA A 107 15.59 -9.56 -15.11
N VAL A 108 14.63 -8.72 -15.52
CA VAL A 108 13.39 -8.48 -14.77
C VAL A 108 12.14 -8.92 -15.53
N GLU A 109 11.11 -9.28 -14.79
CA GLU A 109 9.76 -9.49 -15.30
C GLU A 109 8.76 -8.59 -14.58
N LYS A 110 7.73 -8.14 -15.32
CA LYS A 110 6.63 -7.36 -14.76
C LYS A 110 5.80 -8.26 -13.83
N VAL A 111 5.51 -7.75 -12.64
CA VAL A 111 4.59 -8.39 -11.70
C VAL A 111 3.22 -7.73 -11.87
N GLU A 112 2.27 -8.51 -12.37
CA GLU A 112 0.87 -8.10 -12.37
C GLU A 112 0.29 -8.34 -10.97
N HIS A 113 0.07 -7.24 -10.26
CA HIS A 113 -0.60 -7.25 -8.98
C HIS A 113 -2.10 -7.08 -9.13
N ARG A 114 -2.88 -7.74 -8.27
CA ARG A 114 -4.34 -7.55 -8.20
C ARG A 114 -4.71 -6.16 -7.68
N PHE A 115 -3.82 -5.54 -6.90
CA PHE A 115 -4.04 -4.28 -6.20
C PHE A 115 -2.94 -3.26 -6.50
N LYS A 116 -3.20 -1.98 -6.22
CA LYS A 116 -2.21 -0.90 -6.25
C LYS A 116 -2.23 -0.06 -4.98
N VAL A 117 -1.14 0.68 -4.75
CA VAL A 117 -1.08 1.68 -3.67
C VAL A 117 -2.25 2.65 -3.80
N GLY A 118 -2.94 2.87 -2.69
CA GLY A 118 -4.12 3.72 -2.59
C GLY A 118 -5.46 3.00 -2.73
N ASP A 119 -5.47 1.73 -3.17
CA ASP A 119 -6.69 0.92 -3.18
C ASP A 119 -7.14 0.62 -1.74
N TYR A 120 -8.46 0.51 -1.54
CA TYR A 120 -9.04 -0.02 -0.32
C TYR A 120 -9.24 -1.52 -0.45
N VAL A 121 -8.81 -2.24 0.57
CA VAL A 121 -8.85 -3.70 0.62
C VAL A 121 -9.38 -4.17 1.96
N ARG A 122 -10.08 -5.31 1.98
CA ARG A 122 -10.44 -6.01 3.21
C ARG A 122 -9.44 -7.13 3.46
N VAL A 123 -8.92 -7.20 4.67
CA VAL A 123 -8.06 -8.31 5.12
C VAL A 123 -8.91 -9.56 5.28
N THR A 124 -8.59 -10.64 4.57
CA THR A 124 -9.34 -11.90 4.64
C THR A 124 -8.68 -12.91 5.58
N ASP A 125 -7.36 -12.81 5.77
CA ASP A 125 -6.59 -13.69 6.63
C ASP A 125 -5.44 -12.95 7.32
N ASN A 126 -4.98 -13.48 8.45
CA ASN A 126 -3.87 -12.89 9.20
C ASN A 126 -2.58 -12.94 8.38
N SER A 127 -1.82 -11.85 8.39
CA SER A 127 -0.46 -11.82 7.85
C SER A 127 0.45 -12.84 8.56
N THR A 128 1.48 -13.32 7.87
CA THR A 128 2.49 -14.20 8.48
C THR A 128 3.22 -13.44 9.62
N PRO A 129 3.46 -14.05 10.80
CA PRO A 129 4.01 -13.33 11.95
C PRO A 129 5.45 -12.84 11.70
N GLY A 130 5.67 -11.52 11.79
CA GLY A 130 6.99 -10.90 11.63
C GLY A 130 7.54 -10.16 12.86
N GLY A 131 6.85 -10.16 14.01
CA GLY A 131 7.30 -9.44 15.20
C GLY A 131 6.24 -9.22 16.28
N PHE A 132 6.54 -8.32 17.23
CA PHE A 132 5.77 -8.02 18.45
C PHE A 132 4.54 -7.09 18.26
N PHE A 133 4.23 -6.68 17.03
CA PHE A 133 3.08 -5.82 16.77
C PHE A 133 1.78 -6.66 16.67
N LYS A 134 0.61 -6.05 16.45
CA LYS A 134 -0.62 -6.80 16.18
C LYS A 134 -0.95 -6.73 14.68
N PRO A 135 -1.19 -7.86 13.99
CA PRO A 135 -1.67 -7.84 12.62
C PRO A 135 -3.02 -7.14 12.56
N VAL A 136 -3.33 -6.51 11.44
CA VAL A 136 -4.68 -6.04 11.12
C VAL A 136 -5.63 -7.24 11.18
N THR A 137 -6.70 -7.10 11.96
CA THR A 137 -7.72 -8.13 12.16
C THR A 137 -8.37 -8.49 10.82
N PRO A 138 -8.59 -9.78 10.50
CA PRO A 138 -9.43 -10.18 9.38
C PRO A 138 -10.81 -9.52 9.46
N GLY A 139 -11.34 -9.10 8.32
CA GLY A 139 -12.57 -8.31 8.21
C GLY A 139 -12.33 -6.80 8.14
N THR A 140 -11.18 -6.31 8.59
CA THR A 140 -10.84 -4.87 8.55
C THR A 140 -10.64 -4.40 7.12
N VAL A 141 -11.26 -3.26 6.79
CA VAL A 141 -10.98 -2.51 5.56
C VAL A 141 -9.87 -1.50 5.83
N ALA A 142 -8.84 -1.51 5.00
CA ALA A 142 -7.73 -0.56 5.09
C ALA A 142 -7.26 -0.16 3.70
N LYS A 143 -6.58 0.99 3.63
CA LYS A 143 -5.98 1.48 2.41
C LYS A 143 -4.56 0.94 2.26
N ILE A 144 -4.17 0.55 1.05
CA ILE A 144 -2.79 0.15 0.75
C ILE A 144 -1.91 1.41 0.80
N ALA A 145 -0.96 1.43 1.74
CA ALA A 145 -0.05 2.54 1.97
C ALA A 145 1.20 2.45 1.10
N ARG A 146 1.74 1.25 0.89
CA ARG A 146 2.90 0.98 0.03
C ARG A 146 2.97 -0.49 -0.40
N SER A 147 3.66 -0.73 -1.51
CA SER A 147 4.23 -2.03 -1.83
C SER A 147 5.40 -2.34 -0.87
N ALA A 148 5.61 -3.62 -0.59
CA ALA A 148 6.75 -4.13 0.15
C ALA A 148 7.60 -5.02 -0.76
N SER A 149 8.83 -5.34 -0.33
CA SER A 149 9.67 -6.29 -1.06
C SER A 149 8.96 -7.64 -1.19
N GLY A 150 8.88 -8.18 -2.41
CA GLY A 150 8.11 -9.38 -2.73
C GLY A 150 6.68 -9.05 -3.19
N ASP A 151 5.77 -10.02 -3.02
CA ASP A 151 4.35 -9.88 -3.39
C ASP A 151 3.50 -9.32 -2.23
N GLY A 152 4.10 -8.46 -1.41
CA GLY A 152 3.54 -8.00 -0.13
C GLY A 152 3.07 -6.54 -0.15
N TRP A 153 2.00 -6.26 0.58
CA TRP A 153 1.38 -4.95 0.75
C TRP A 153 1.42 -4.52 2.20
N MET A 154 1.75 -3.26 2.44
CA MET A 154 1.56 -2.66 3.75
C MET A 154 0.30 -1.81 3.75
N LEU A 155 -0.57 -2.05 4.73
CA LEU A 155 -1.82 -1.31 4.92
C LEU A 155 -1.60 -0.12 5.84
N GLU A 156 -2.37 0.96 5.66
CA GLU A 156 -2.38 2.08 6.60
C GLU A 156 -2.70 1.58 8.02
N GLY A 157 -1.92 1.99 9.01
CA GLY A 157 -2.08 1.54 10.41
C GLY A 157 -1.54 0.14 10.73
N SER A 158 -1.13 -0.66 9.73
CA SER A 158 -0.59 -2.02 9.97
C SER A 158 0.84 -2.04 10.52
N GLY A 159 1.53 -0.90 10.56
CA GLY A 159 2.90 -0.81 11.09
C GLY A 159 3.92 -1.54 10.23
N ILE A 160 4.33 -2.74 10.64
CA ILE A 160 5.35 -3.58 9.96
C ILE A 160 4.79 -4.86 9.33
N TYR A 161 3.47 -5.04 9.33
CA TYR A 161 2.84 -6.21 8.72
C TYR A 161 2.69 -6.07 7.21
N PHE A 162 2.89 -7.18 6.52
CA PHE A 162 2.75 -7.30 5.08
C PHE A 162 1.70 -8.35 4.73
N TYR A 163 0.91 -8.06 3.72
CA TYR A 163 -0.20 -8.87 3.24
C TYR A 163 0.01 -9.23 1.80
N THR A 164 -0.22 -10.48 1.41
CA THR A 164 -0.17 -10.89 0.00
C THR A 164 -1.51 -10.68 -0.69
N ASP A 165 -1.53 -10.72 -2.03
CA ASP A 165 -2.76 -10.62 -2.83
C ASP A 165 -3.85 -11.63 -2.40
N ASN A 166 -3.45 -12.80 -1.91
CA ASN A 166 -4.38 -13.85 -1.47
C ASN A 166 -5.02 -13.59 -0.10
N GLN A 167 -4.47 -12.64 0.67
CA GLN A 167 -4.96 -12.25 2.00
C GLN A 167 -5.81 -10.99 1.95
N LEU A 168 -6.10 -10.50 0.74
CA LEU A 168 -6.79 -9.25 0.49
C LEU A 168 -7.91 -9.45 -0.52
N GLU A 169 -9.00 -8.74 -0.33
CA GLU A 169 -10.08 -8.59 -1.31
C GLU A 169 -10.37 -7.10 -1.58
N PRO A 170 -10.83 -6.73 -2.79
CA PRO A 170 -11.24 -5.37 -3.07
C PRO A 170 -12.33 -4.91 -2.11
N ALA A 171 -12.22 -3.68 -1.60
CA ALA A 171 -13.21 -3.09 -0.73
C ALA A 171 -13.50 -1.64 -1.14
N GLU A 172 -14.68 -1.15 -0.77
CA GLU A 172 -14.98 0.27 -0.82
C GLU A 172 -14.33 1.00 0.36
N PRO A 173 -14.04 2.30 0.24
CA PRO A 173 -13.59 3.10 1.37
C PRO A 173 -14.55 2.98 2.56
N PRO A 174 -14.04 2.93 3.81
CA PRO A 174 -14.92 2.88 4.96
C PRO A 174 -15.78 4.14 5.02
N LYS A 175 -17.06 3.95 5.37
CA LYS A 175 -18.05 5.04 5.50
C LYS A 175 -17.63 6.10 6.52
N PHE A 176 -16.83 5.71 7.50
CA PHE A 176 -16.31 6.58 8.55
C PHE A 176 -14.80 6.38 8.72
N LYS A 177 -14.11 7.40 9.21
CA LYS A 177 -12.68 7.37 9.52
C LYS A 177 -12.40 7.94 10.92
N VAL A 178 -11.22 7.61 11.45
CA VAL A 178 -10.72 8.22 12.69
C VAL A 178 -10.67 9.74 12.55
N GLY A 179 -11.16 10.44 13.57
CA GLY A 179 -11.32 11.89 13.61
C GLY A 179 -12.67 12.40 13.12
N ASP A 180 -13.51 11.56 12.52
CA ASP A 180 -14.86 11.97 12.14
C ASP A 180 -15.71 12.24 13.40
N GLY A 181 -16.38 13.39 13.40
CA GLY A 181 -17.46 13.67 14.33
C GLY A 181 -18.69 12.88 13.92
N VAL A 182 -19.24 12.11 14.85
CA VAL A 182 -20.37 11.22 14.61
C VAL A 182 -21.46 11.40 15.65
N ARG A 183 -22.70 11.19 15.23
CA ARG A 183 -23.82 10.91 16.12
C ARG A 183 -23.94 9.40 16.25
N VAL A 184 -23.94 8.93 17.48
CA VAL A 184 -24.09 7.54 17.86
C VAL A 184 -25.53 7.32 18.32
N GLN A 185 -26.15 6.24 17.86
CA GLN A 185 -27.47 5.78 18.31
C GLN A 185 -27.40 4.32 18.78
N GLU A 186 -27.68 4.10 20.07
CA GLU A 186 -27.73 2.78 20.69
C GLU A 186 -29.05 2.64 21.48
N GLY A 187 -29.99 1.86 20.95
CA GLY A 187 -31.35 1.81 21.49
C GLY A 187 -32.03 3.18 21.42
N ASP A 188 -32.48 3.68 22.57
CA ASP A 188 -33.11 5.00 22.71
C ASP A 188 -32.09 6.12 23.01
N ASP A 189 -30.83 5.77 23.28
CA ASP A 189 -29.78 6.72 23.62
C ASP A 189 -29.11 7.27 22.34
N VAL A 190 -28.97 8.60 22.29
CA VAL A 190 -28.34 9.31 21.18
C VAL A 190 -27.35 10.33 21.72
N TRP A 191 -26.11 10.29 21.26
CA TRP A 191 -25.07 11.24 21.66
C TRP A 191 -24.10 11.56 20.53
N GLU A 192 -23.35 12.65 20.68
CA GLU A 192 -22.30 13.04 19.75
C GLU A 192 -20.93 12.61 20.27
N SER A 193 -20.07 12.18 19.36
CA SER A 193 -18.80 11.55 19.68
C SER A 193 -17.79 11.77 18.55
N THR A 194 -16.53 11.40 18.79
CA THR A 194 -15.50 11.37 17.76
C THR A 194 -15.00 9.95 17.62
N ILE A 195 -14.85 9.46 16.39
CA ILE A 195 -14.19 8.18 16.14
C ILE A 195 -12.72 8.33 16.47
N VAL A 196 -12.25 7.56 17.44
CA VAL A 196 -10.84 7.55 17.87
C VAL A 196 -10.11 6.27 17.43
N GLY A 197 -10.84 5.27 16.93
CA GLY A 197 -10.25 4.04 16.42
C GLY A 197 -11.24 3.13 15.71
N PHE A 198 -10.73 2.04 15.15
CA PHE A 198 -11.49 0.94 14.57
C PHE A 198 -10.70 -0.34 14.80
N ASP A 199 -11.34 -1.39 15.33
CA ASP A 199 -10.65 -2.65 15.66
C ASP A 199 -10.82 -3.75 14.59
N GLY A 200 -11.53 -3.43 13.51
CA GLY A 200 -11.89 -4.35 12.44
C GLY A 200 -13.36 -4.75 12.44
N THR A 201 -14.04 -4.64 13.59
CA THR A 201 -15.46 -4.96 13.75
C THR A 201 -16.25 -3.75 14.23
N TYR A 202 -15.74 -3.05 15.23
CA TYR A 202 -16.39 -1.92 15.88
C TYR A 202 -15.58 -0.64 15.74
N PHE A 203 -16.27 0.49 15.58
CA PHE A 203 -15.68 1.80 15.76
C PHE A 203 -15.53 2.09 17.25
N ILE A 204 -14.37 2.62 17.61
CA ILE A 204 -14.07 3.07 18.96
C ILE A 204 -14.36 4.57 18.97
N VAL A 205 -15.30 5.00 19.81
CA VAL A 205 -15.75 6.39 19.88
C VAL A 205 -15.55 6.97 21.28
N GLU A 206 -15.09 8.21 21.38
CA GLU A 206 -14.91 8.92 22.65
C GLU A 206 -16.07 9.89 22.89
N LYS A 207 -16.81 9.69 23.99
CA LYS A 207 -17.97 10.54 24.32
C LYS A 207 -17.51 11.96 24.66
N SER A 208 -18.08 12.97 24.01
CA SER A 208 -17.61 14.36 24.10
C SER A 208 -17.92 15.05 25.44
N ASP A 209 -18.92 14.58 26.17
CA ASP A 209 -19.43 15.22 27.39
C ASP A 209 -18.55 15.02 28.63
N GLY A 210 -17.54 14.15 28.56
CA GLY A 210 -16.40 14.14 29.50
C GLY A 210 -16.72 13.85 30.96
N TRP A 211 -17.96 13.48 31.29
CA TRP A 211 -18.33 13.05 32.63
C TRP A 211 -18.08 11.54 32.75
N PRO A 212 -17.12 11.10 33.59
CA PRO A 212 -17.07 9.71 33.99
C PRO A 212 -18.32 9.48 34.82
N ASP A 213 -19.34 8.85 34.25
CA ASP A 213 -20.47 8.37 35.04
C ASP A 213 -19.89 7.27 35.95
N SER A 214 -19.61 7.69 37.17
CA SER A 214 -18.93 6.92 38.19
C SER A 214 -19.88 5.83 38.66
N ASP A 215 -19.67 4.61 38.17
CA ASP A 215 -19.94 3.36 38.89
C ASP A 215 -19.27 2.15 38.21
N TYR A 216 -18.93 2.24 36.92
CA TYR A 216 -18.21 1.18 36.20
C TYR A 216 -16.92 1.74 35.61
N GLY A 217 -15.80 1.57 36.32
CA GLY A 217 -14.44 2.07 36.01
C GLY A 217 -13.80 1.64 34.67
N SER A 218 -14.58 1.45 33.61
CA SER A 218 -14.22 1.19 32.23
C SER A 218 -15.04 2.16 31.35
N GLY A 219 -14.67 3.43 31.23
CA GLY A 219 -13.65 3.88 30.28
C GLY A 219 -14.32 4.82 29.28
N ARG A 220 -13.65 5.89 28.86
CA ARG A 220 -14.21 6.96 27.99
C ARG A 220 -14.59 6.52 26.57
N PHE A 221 -14.46 5.24 26.26
CA PHE A 221 -14.50 4.70 24.93
C PHE A 221 -15.62 3.67 24.79
N TRP A 222 -16.36 3.78 23.69
CA TRP A 222 -17.46 2.88 23.35
C TRP A 222 -17.16 2.17 22.04
N TYR A 223 -17.59 0.91 21.93
CA TYR A 223 -17.46 0.09 20.74
C TYR A 223 -18.81 0.05 20.04
N VAL A 224 -18.91 0.62 18.85
CA VAL A 224 -20.19 0.83 18.15
C VAL A 224 -20.12 0.34 16.72
N ASN A 225 -21.22 -0.26 16.25
CA ASN A 225 -21.36 -0.71 14.86
C ASN A 225 -21.53 0.49 13.93
N ASP A 226 -21.19 0.31 12.66
CA ASP A 226 -21.32 1.33 11.62
C ASP A 226 -22.79 1.74 11.35
N GLU A 227 -23.73 0.81 11.54
CA GLU A 227 -25.18 1.05 11.48
C GLU A 227 -25.67 2.03 12.57
N SER A 228 -24.98 2.07 13.71
CA SER A 228 -25.27 2.98 14.83
C SER A 228 -24.68 4.38 14.63
N LEU A 229 -23.95 4.62 13.54
CA LEU A 229 -23.23 5.87 13.31
C LEU A 229 -23.87 6.71 12.20
N THR A 230 -23.92 8.02 12.43
CA THR A 230 -24.25 9.02 11.41
C THR A 230 -23.21 10.12 11.42
N LEU A 231 -22.63 10.45 10.26
CA LEU A 231 -21.66 11.54 10.15
C LEU A 231 -22.31 12.87 10.53
N LEU A 232 -21.64 13.63 11.39
CA LEU A 232 -22.01 15.02 11.63
C LEU A 232 -21.59 15.87 10.42
N PRO A 233 -22.36 16.93 10.08
CA PRO A 233 -21.96 17.85 9.02
C PRO A 233 -20.57 18.43 9.31
N SER A 234 -19.69 18.39 8.32
CA SER A 234 -18.36 19.01 8.36
C SER A 234 -18.50 20.49 8.73
N GLY A 235 -18.28 20.83 10.00
CA GLY A 235 -18.47 22.18 10.53
C GLY A 235 -19.15 22.26 11.90
N ALA A 236 -19.62 21.15 12.49
CA ALA A 236 -20.08 21.15 13.89
C ALA A 236 -18.85 21.21 14.84
N PRO A 237 -18.62 22.31 15.56
CA PRO A 237 -17.53 22.39 16.51
C PRO A 237 -17.98 21.74 17.81
N SER A 238 -17.28 20.69 18.22
CA SER A 238 -16.84 20.59 19.60
C SER A 238 -15.53 19.82 19.62
N GLN A 239 -14.49 20.43 19.04
CA GLN A 239 -13.18 20.20 19.61
C GLN A 239 -13.33 20.62 21.09
N PRO A 240 -13.24 19.72 22.08
CA PRO A 240 -13.12 20.19 23.46
C PRO A 240 -11.94 21.14 23.46
N SER A 241 -12.11 22.33 24.05
CA SER A 241 -11.06 23.35 24.14
C SER A 241 -9.72 22.68 24.42
N PRO A 242 -8.61 23.08 23.76
CA PRO A 242 -7.32 22.42 23.93
C PRO A 242 -7.05 22.31 25.43
N ARG A 243 -7.23 21.09 25.96
CA ARG A 243 -6.94 20.81 27.35
C ARG A 243 -5.43 20.97 27.47
N GLU A 244 -4.99 21.63 28.54
CA GLU A 244 -3.58 21.70 28.91
C GLU A 244 -2.94 20.32 28.72
N PRO A 245 -1.69 20.25 28.21
CA PRO A 245 -1.03 18.98 27.95
C PRO A 245 -1.19 18.09 29.17
N LEU A 246 -1.74 16.89 28.94
CA LEU A 246 -1.92 15.88 29.97
C LEU A 246 -0.55 15.57 30.55
N VAL A 247 -0.21 16.15 31.72
CA VAL A 247 0.99 15.79 32.46
C VAL A 247 0.73 14.40 33.05
N VAL A 248 1.05 13.37 32.27
CA VAL A 248 1.06 12.00 32.75
C VAL A 248 2.22 11.89 33.73
N THR A 249 1.91 12.00 35.03
CA THR A 249 2.89 11.71 36.08
C THR A 249 2.95 10.19 36.20
N LEU A 250 3.84 9.55 35.43
CA LEU A 250 4.17 8.14 35.62
C LEU A 250 4.94 8.01 36.94
N SER A 251 4.24 7.65 38.02
CA SER A 251 4.90 7.19 39.25
C SER A 251 5.39 5.77 39.04
N LEU A 252 6.57 5.63 38.44
CA LEU A 252 7.24 4.34 38.28
C LEU A 252 7.92 3.98 39.59
N ASP A 253 7.53 2.84 40.18
CA ASP A 253 8.26 2.23 41.29
C ASP A 253 9.57 1.64 40.76
N ALA A 254 10.67 2.36 40.97
CA ALA A 254 12.01 2.02 40.49
C ALA A 254 12.58 0.73 41.11
N SER A 255 11.89 0.12 42.08
CA SER A 255 12.34 -1.14 42.70
C SER A 255 12.21 -2.36 41.78
N SER A 256 11.52 -2.24 40.64
CA SER A 256 11.20 -3.37 39.74
C SER A 256 11.91 -3.37 38.38
N PHE A 257 12.75 -2.36 38.08
CA PHE A 257 13.43 -2.22 36.79
C PHE A 257 14.94 -2.48 36.88
N SER A 258 15.53 -3.07 35.84
CA SER A 258 16.99 -3.08 35.71
C SER A 258 17.50 -1.65 35.55
N ARG A 259 18.67 -1.34 36.12
CA ARG A 259 19.29 0.00 36.06
C ARG A 259 19.34 0.56 34.64
N ASP A 260 19.64 -0.30 33.66
CA ASP A 260 19.77 0.10 32.26
C ASP A 260 18.45 0.63 31.66
N LEU A 261 17.31 0.08 32.06
CA LEU A 261 16.01 0.53 31.54
C LEU A 261 15.61 1.87 32.16
N ALA A 262 15.89 2.06 33.45
CA ALA A 262 15.63 3.32 34.15
C ALA A 262 16.46 4.47 33.54
N ASP A 263 17.73 4.24 33.23
CA ASP A 263 18.61 5.23 32.60
C ASP A 263 18.15 5.59 31.17
N GLN A 264 17.62 4.63 30.41
CA GLN A 264 17.07 4.90 29.08
C GLN A 264 15.81 5.77 29.15
N PHE A 265 14.89 5.49 30.08
CA PHE A 265 13.70 6.32 30.27
C PHE A 265 14.04 7.73 30.74
N GLN A 266 15.02 7.88 31.64
CA GLN A 266 15.49 9.18 32.11
C GLN A 266 16.00 10.04 30.94
N ARG A 267 16.82 9.46 30.04
CA ARG A 267 17.35 10.16 28.86
C ARG A 267 16.27 10.59 27.88
N ILE A 268 15.25 9.76 27.67
CA ILE A 268 14.10 10.10 26.81
C ILE A 268 13.30 11.25 27.42
N ALA A 269 13.06 11.22 28.74
CA ALA A 269 12.34 12.28 29.43
C ALA A 269 13.10 13.63 29.40
N GLU A 270 14.43 13.62 29.49
CA GLU A 270 15.25 14.83 29.38
C GLU A 270 15.27 15.37 27.94
N ALA A 271 15.37 14.51 26.93
CA ALA A 271 15.32 14.92 25.52
C ALA A 271 13.97 15.56 25.15
N LEU A 272 12.86 15.04 25.69
CA LEU A 272 11.53 15.59 25.48
C LEU A 272 11.28 16.92 26.20
N ARG A 273 12.01 17.22 27.30
CA ARG A 273 11.95 18.52 27.98
C ARG A 273 12.79 19.60 27.30
N ALA A 274 13.78 19.21 26.51
CA ALA A 274 14.68 20.12 25.80
C ALA A 274 14.17 20.53 24.41
N ALA A 275 13.10 19.90 23.92
CA ALA A 275 12.42 20.18 22.66
C ALA A 275 11.19 21.06 22.89
#